data_AF-A0A317EQ41-F1
#
_entry.id   AF-A0A317EQ41-F1
#
_cell.length_a   1.000
_cell.length_b   1.000
_cell.length_c   1.000
_cell.angle_alpha   90.00
_cell.angle_beta   90.00
_cell.angle_gamma   90.00
#
_symmetry.space_group_name_H-M   'P 1'
#
loop_
_entity.id
_entity.type
_entity.pdbx_description
1 polymer ?
#
loop_
_entity_poly.entity_id
_entity_poly.type
_entity_poly.pdbx_seq_one_letter_code
_entity_poly.pdbx_strand_id
1 'polypeptide(L)' 'MPTVFEIFGYRFFFYSNENNEPIHVHVEKGDAEAKIWMSPILEQYAYGFKPQERKEIIRLKRT' A
#
# COMPACT_ATOMS: atom_id res chain seq x y z
N MET A 1 3.61 -6.77 -12.61
CA MET A 1 3.18 -5.86 -11.53
C MET A 1 2.23 -4.82 -12.10
N PRO A 2 0.97 -4.74 -11.63
CA PRO A 2 0.11 -3.65 -12.04
C PRO A 2 0.63 -2.33 -11.47
N THR A 3 0.68 -1.30 -12.31
CA THR A 3 0.96 0.08 -11.88
C THR A 3 -0.29 0.63 -11.20
N VAL A 4 -0.14 1.12 -9.97
CA VAL A 4 -1.20 1.74 -9.18
C VAL A 4 -1.35 3.21 -9.55
N PHE A 5 -0.23 3.90 -9.77
CA PHE A 5 -0.18 5.33 -10.07
C PHE A 5 1.15 5.67 -10.75
N GLU A 6 1.14 6.63 -11.68
CA GLU A 6 2.36 7.11 -12.33
C GLU A 6 2.31 8.62 -12.56
N ILE A 7 3.35 9.33 -12.10
CA ILE A 7 3.49 10.78 -12.31
C ILE A 7 4.96 11.19 -12.29
N PHE A 8 5.38 12.12 -13.16
CA PHE A 8 6.76 12.64 -13.23
C PHE A 8 7.86 11.55 -13.32
N GLY A 9 7.52 10.41 -13.94
CA GLY A 9 8.39 9.24 -14.07
C GLY A 9 8.52 8.40 -12.79
N TYR A 10 7.76 8.69 -11.74
CA TYR A 10 7.62 7.83 -10.56
C TYR A 10 6.46 6.86 -10.78
N ARG A 11 6.76 5.58 -10.76
CA ARG A 11 5.79 4.49 -10.91
C ARG A 11 5.57 3.80 -9.57
N PHE A 12 4.33 3.78 -9.10
CA PHE A 12 3.92 3.13 -7.86
C PHE A 12 3.31 1.77 -8.14
N PHE A 13 3.74 0.73 -7.42
CA PHE A 13 3.24 -0.64 -7.61
C PHE A 13 3.46 -1.52 -6.36
N PHE A 14 2.82 -2.69 -6.33
CA PHE A 14 2.98 -3.69 -5.27
C PHE A 14 3.60 -4.96 -5.84
N TYR A 15 4.57 -5.57 -5.13
CA TYR A 15 5.03 -6.93 -5.44
C TYR A 15 4.03 -8.01 -4.98
N SER A 16 3.85 -9.04 -5.82
CA SER A 16 2.83 -10.08 -5.61
C SER A 16 3.33 -11.18 -4.69
N ASN A 17 4.63 -11.18 -4.37
CA ASN A 17 5.29 -12.18 -3.54
C ASN A 17 6.31 -11.49 -2.63
N GLU A 18 5.82 -10.56 -1.81
CA GLU A 18 6.62 -10.03 -0.70
C GLU A 18 6.34 -10.87 0.53
N ASN A 19 7.38 -11.05 1.34
CA ASN A 19 7.35 -11.87 2.54
C ASN A 19 6.36 -11.31 3.58
N ASN A 20 6.44 -11.78 4.82
CA ASN A 20 5.66 -11.26 5.95
C ASN A 20 6.16 -9.86 6.39
N GLU A 21 5.99 -8.86 5.53
CA GLU A 21 6.32 -7.47 5.83
C GLU A 21 5.05 -6.63 6.00
N PRO A 22 5.12 -5.50 6.75
CA PRO A 22 4.03 -4.55 6.84
C PRO A 22 3.56 -4.04 5.46
N ILE A 23 2.37 -3.44 5.38
CA ILE A 23 1.85 -2.94 4.10
C ILE A 23 2.72 -1.77 3.60
N HIS A 24 3.13 -1.83 2.33
CA HIS A 24 3.99 -0.84 1.69
C HIS A 24 3.78 -0.80 0.18
N VAL A 25 4.27 0.26 -0.46
CA VAL A 25 4.28 0.44 -1.91
C VAL A 25 5.72 0.61 -2.39
N HIS A 26 6.02 0.06 -3.56
CA HIS A 26 7.27 0.29 -4.27
C HIS A 26 7.13 1.45 -5.23
N VAL A 27 8.20 2.22 -5.37
CA VAL A 27 8.29 3.38 -6.24
C VAL A 27 9.56 3.25 -7.07
N GLU A 28 9.42 3.23 -8.39
CA GLU A 28 10.55 3.20 -9.32
C GLU A 28 10.64 4.49 -10.14
N LYS A 29 11.87 4.88 -10.49
CA LYS A 29 12.15 5.91 -11.49
C LYS A 29 13.50 5.64 -12.17
N GLY A 30 13.46 5.23 -13.43
CA GLY A 30 14.67 4.75 -14.13
C GLY A 30 15.22 3.53 -13.39
N ASP A 31 16.51 3.56 -13.06
CA ASP A 31 17.17 2.49 -12.30
C ASP A 31 17.07 2.64 -10.77
N ALA A 32 16.34 3.65 -10.28
CA ALA A 32 16.14 3.89 -8.86
C ALA A 32 14.85 3.24 -8.35
N GLU A 33 14.91 2.63 -7.17
CA GLU A 33 13.79 1.98 -6.49
C GLU A 33 13.71 2.43 -5.02
N ALA A 34 12.49 2.58 -4.51
CA ALA A 34 12.21 2.90 -3.12
C ALA A 34 11.02 2.08 -2.59
N LYS A 35 11.07 1.74 -1.31
CA LYS A 35 10.03 1.02 -0.59
C LYS A 35 9.48 1.89 0.53
N ILE A 36 8.18 2.18 0.48
CA ILE A 36 7.52 3.15 1.38
C ILE A 36 6.43 2.45 2.19
N TRP A 37 6.61 2.40 3.52
CA TRP A 37 5.62 1.87 4.44
C TRP A 37 4.35 2.73 4.47
N MET A 38 3.19 2.08 4.39
CA MET A 38 1.88 2.74 4.47
C MET A 38 1.39 2.76 5.92
N SER A 39 2.02 3.57 6.78
CA SER A 39 1.57 3.75 8.17
C SER A 39 1.71 5.20 8.62
N PRO A 40 0.64 5.86 9.11
CA PRO A 40 -0.70 5.30 9.33
C PRO A 40 -1.53 5.17 8.05
N ILE A 41 -2.42 4.17 7.99
CA ILE A 41 -3.48 4.08 6.98
C ILE A 41 -4.66 4.91 7.47
N LEU A 42 -5.11 5.87 6.67
CA LEU A 42 -6.28 6.70 6.97
C LEU A 42 -7.42 6.33 6.02
N GLU A 43 -8.61 6.10 6.57
CA GLU A 43 -9.81 5.82 5.79
C GLU A 43 -10.39 7.14 5.25
N GLN A 44 -10.59 7.20 3.93
CA GLN A 44 -11.31 8.31 3.30
C GLN A 44 -12.82 8.03 3.19
N TYR A 45 -13.18 6.81 2.79
CA TYR A 45 -14.56 6.32 2.72
C TYR A 45 -14.59 4.80 2.84
N ALA A 46 -15.72 4.24 3.28
CA ALA A 46 -15.97 2.80 3.27
C ALA A 46 -17.47 2.54 3.09
N TYR A 47 -17.83 1.78 2.06
CA TYR A 47 -19.20 1.35 1.78
C TYR A 47 -19.30 -0.17 1.96
N GLY A 48 -20.40 -0.65 2.54
CA GLY A 48 -20.67 -2.08 2.71
C GLY A 48 -19.90 -2.78 3.85
N PHE A 49 -18.81 -2.20 4.36
CA PHE A 49 -18.08 -2.75 5.51
C PHE A 49 -18.73 -2.40 6.85
N LYS A 50 -18.78 -3.39 7.75
CA LYS A 50 -19.16 -3.20 9.15
C LYS A 50 -18.12 -2.34 9.87
N PRO A 51 -18.50 -1.63 10.94
CA PRO A 51 -17.57 -0.86 11.76
C PRO A 51 -16.38 -1.66 12.31
N GLN A 52 -16.55 -2.97 12.56
CA GLN A 52 -15.48 -3.86 13.01
C GLN A 52 -14.46 -4.13 11.90
N GLU A 53 -14.93 -4.49 10.71
CA GLU A 53 -14.07 -4.73 9.53
C GLU A 53 -13.25 -3.48 9.18
N ARG A 54 -13.86 -2.29 9.24
CA ARG A 54 -13.16 -1.01 9.01
C ARG A 54 -12.01 -0.80 10.00
N LYS A 55 -12.26 -1.06 11.29
CA LYS A 55 -11.24 -0.97 12.34
C LYS A 55 -10.14 -2.00 12.14
N GLU A 56 -10.49 -3.21 11.72
CA GLU A 56 -9.54 -4.27 11.39
C GLU A 56 -8.65 -3.83 10.23
N ILE A 57 -9.22 -3.42 9.10
CA ILE A 57 -8.48 -2.96 7.90
C ILE A 57 -7.42 -1.91 8.26
N ILE A 58 -7.79 -0.87 9.02
CA ILE A 58 -6.87 0.21 9.41
C ILE A 58 -5.78 -0.28 10.38
N ARG A 59 -6.10 -1.30 11.20
CA ARG A 59 -5.19 -1.88 12.18
C ARG A 59 -4.38 -3.05 11.63
N LEU A 60 -4.60 -3.48 10.39
CA LEU A 60 -3.81 -4.54 9.75
C LEU A 60 -2.36 -4.07 9.62
N LYS A 61 -1.61 -4.38 10.67
CA LYS A 61 -0.16 -4.35 10.74
C LYS A 61 0.21 -5.80 10.98
N ARG A 62 0.59 -6.52 9.93
CA ARG A 62 1.23 -7.83 10.14
C ARG A 62 2.62 -7.54 10.68
N THR A 63 2.76 -7.65 12.01
CA THR A 63 4.03 -7.75 12.74
C THR A 63 4.69 -9.09 12.49
#